data_AF-A0A4Y7Q2V8-F1
#
_entry.id   AF-A0A4Y7Q2V8-F1
#
_cell.length_a   1.000
_cell.length_b   1.000
_cell.length_c   1.000
_cell.angle_alpha   90.00
_cell.angle_beta   90.00
_cell.angle_gamma   90.00
#
_symmetry.space_group_name_H-M   'P 1'
#
loop_
_entity.id
_entity.type
_entity.pdbx_description
1 polymer ?
#
loop_
_entity_poly.entity_id
_entity_poly.type
_entity_poly.pdbx_seq_one_letter_code
_entity_poly.pdbx_strand_id
1 'polypeptide(L)'
;MLFHMHRRLGRLRTAARRGADRQPLKLSIKEYMKGLRALGIVILDDSVAGKIWHKGRVPIETDRGPSHSSDKCVLDILTIAEQFFVLQDSQRAESWVKTALFVEDIASGGCPEMFALRYQDVLVRQEWFDFVHRVLHAEVMTILSLHVRK
;
A
#
# COMPACT_ATOMS: atom_id res chain seq x y z
N MET A 1 -11.64 -11.91 15.08
CA MET A 1 -10.59 -10.91 15.40
C MET A 1 -10.53 -9.73 14.42
N LEU A 2 -10.57 -9.95 13.11
CA LEU A 2 -10.49 -8.89 12.07
C LEU A 2 -11.49 -7.72 12.24
N PHE A 3 -12.73 -7.98 12.65
CA PHE A 3 -13.76 -6.94 12.78
C PHE A 3 -13.43 -5.88 13.87
N HIS A 4 -12.83 -6.30 14.98
CA HIS A 4 -12.41 -5.39 16.05
C HIS A 4 -11.21 -4.52 15.64
N MET A 5 -10.34 -5.09 14.80
CA MET A 5 -9.20 -4.39 14.22
C MET A 5 -9.67 -3.26 13.31
N HIS A 6 -10.57 -3.55 12.36
CA HIS A 6 -11.15 -2.56 11.45
C HIS A 6 -11.87 -1.41 12.18
N ARG A 7 -12.65 -1.72 13.22
CA ARG A 7 -13.32 -0.70 14.05
C ARG A 7 -12.35 0.15 14.89
N ARG A 8 -11.23 -0.42 15.31
CA ARG A 8 -10.16 0.32 16.03
C ARG A 8 -9.40 1.23 15.05
N LEU A 9 -9.08 0.74 13.87
CA LEU A 9 -8.36 1.47 12.82
C LEU A 9 -9.18 2.63 12.26
N GLY A 10 -10.48 2.42 12.03
CA GLY A 10 -11.39 3.50 11.64
C GLY A 10 -11.42 4.66 12.66
N ARG A 11 -11.42 4.34 13.97
CA ARG A 11 -11.37 5.35 15.04
C ARG A 11 -10.04 6.11 15.09
N LEU A 12 -8.91 5.40 14.93
CA LEU A 12 -7.58 6.03 14.87
C LEU A 12 -7.45 6.97 13.67
N ARG A 13 -8.00 6.58 12.52
CA ARG A 13 -8.02 7.39 11.30
C ARG A 13 -8.85 8.66 11.45
N THR A 14 -10.04 8.58 12.05
CA THR A 14 -10.87 9.77 12.33
C THR A 14 -10.23 10.70 13.35
N ALA A 15 -9.55 10.15 14.37
CA ALA A 15 -8.87 10.94 15.38
C ALA A 15 -7.66 11.69 14.79
N ALA A 16 -6.85 11.01 13.97
CA ALA A 16 -5.68 11.62 13.32
C ALA A 16 -6.03 12.70 12.29
N ARG A 17 -7.16 12.57 11.58
CA ARG A 17 -7.62 13.63 10.67
C ARG A 17 -8.07 14.90 11.39
N ARG A 18 -8.35 14.82 12.70
CA ARG A 18 -8.87 15.94 13.50
C ARG A 18 -7.85 16.55 14.47
N GLY A 19 -6.66 15.95 14.62
CA GLY A 19 -5.65 16.39 15.58
C GLY A 19 -4.26 16.54 14.95
N ALA A 20 -3.39 17.32 15.60
CA ALA A 20 -1.99 17.45 15.20
C ALA A 20 -1.16 16.18 15.50
N ASP A 21 -1.68 15.28 16.34
CA ASP A 21 -1.01 14.04 16.70
C ASP A 21 -1.07 12.99 15.58
N ARG A 22 0.11 12.66 15.06
CA ARG A 22 0.33 11.67 14.00
C ARG A 22 0.55 10.25 14.54
N GLN A 23 0.68 10.05 15.86
CA GLN A 23 0.85 8.72 16.48
C GLN A 23 -0.25 7.72 16.12
N PRO A 24 -1.56 8.08 16.09
CA PRO A 24 -2.62 7.13 15.78
C PRO A 24 -2.47 6.49 14.38
N LEU A 25 -1.99 7.26 13.39
CA LEU A 25 -1.73 6.75 12.03
C LEU A 25 -0.56 5.77 12.04
N LYS A 26 0.55 6.13 12.70
CA LYS A 26 1.74 5.27 12.79
C LYS A 26 1.41 3.93 13.46
N LEU A 27 0.59 3.94 14.51
CA LEU A 27 0.11 2.73 15.17
C LEU A 27 -0.80 1.92 14.24
N SER A 28 -1.71 2.58 13.53
CA SER A 28 -2.58 1.94 12.56
C SER A 28 -1.80 1.23 11.44
N ILE A 29 -0.78 1.88 10.88
CA ILE A 29 0.11 1.28 9.87
C ILE A 29 0.76 0.00 10.41
N LYS A 30 1.32 0.04 11.63
CA LYS A 30 1.94 -1.14 12.24
C LYS A 30 0.97 -2.30 12.42
N GLU A 31 -0.28 -2.01 12.79
CA GLU A 31 -1.30 -3.03 12.94
C GLU A 31 -1.65 -3.65 11.58
N TYR A 32 -1.87 -2.85 10.52
CA TYR A 32 -2.06 -3.39 9.17
C TYR A 32 -0.88 -4.25 8.71
N MET A 33 0.36 -3.80 8.93
CA MET A 33 1.57 -4.59 8.63
C MET A 33 1.61 -5.94 9.35
N LYS A 34 1.22 -5.99 10.65
CA LYS A 34 1.07 -7.26 11.37
C LYS A 34 0.00 -8.15 10.75
N GLY A 35 -1.11 -7.57 10.31
CA GLY A 35 -2.17 -8.29 9.59
C GLY A 35 -1.65 -8.94 8.31
N LEU A 36 -0.89 -8.20 7.50
CA LEU A 36 -0.27 -8.72 6.28
C LEU A 36 0.72 -9.85 6.58
N ARG A 37 1.54 -9.74 7.64
CA ARG A 37 2.42 -10.83 8.08
C ARG A 37 1.65 -12.10 8.46
N ALA A 38 0.52 -11.95 9.14
CA ALA A 38 -0.34 -13.08 9.48
C ALA A 38 -0.98 -13.75 8.25
N LEU A 39 -1.04 -13.04 7.12
CA LEU A 39 -1.49 -13.57 5.82
C LEU A 39 -0.33 -14.16 4.99
N GLY A 40 0.89 -14.23 5.55
CA GLY A 40 2.06 -14.81 4.90
C GLY A 40 2.91 -13.84 4.11
N ILE A 41 2.64 -12.52 4.17
CA ILE A 41 3.47 -11.51 3.50
C ILE A 41 4.69 -11.18 4.37
N VAL A 42 5.88 -11.38 3.82
CA VAL A 42 7.14 -11.01 4.47
C VAL A 42 7.44 -9.53 4.20
N ILE A 43 7.37 -8.70 5.24
CA ILE A 43 7.66 -7.26 5.15
C ILE A 43 9.14 -7.02 5.46
N LEU A 44 9.85 -6.40 4.51
CA LEU A 44 11.29 -6.08 4.60
C LEU A 44 11.56 -4.74 5.29
N ASP A 45 10.59 -3.82 5.31
CA ASP A 45 10.67 -2.54 6.02
C ASP A 45 9.38 -2.27 6.80
N ASP A 46 9.47 -2.33 8.13
CA ASP A 46 8.39 -2.03 9.06
C ASP A 46 8.50 -0.64 9.71
N SER A 47 9.41 0.20 9.19
CA SER A 47 9.57 1.57 9.64
C SER A 47 8.36 2.42 9.25
N VAL A 48 7.89 3.19 10.22
CA VAL A 48 6.77 4.15 10.05
C VAL A 48 7.22 5.61 10.08
N ALA A 49 8.54 5.82 10.16
CA ALA A 49 9.20 7.12 10.13
C ALA A 49 10.73 6.93 9.97
N GLY A 50 11.43 8.00 9.59
CA GLY A 50 12.88 8.03 9.52
C GLY A 50 13.43 7.34 8.27
N LYS A 51 14.63 6.79 8.38
CA LYS A 51 15.33 6.14 7.26
C LYS A 51 14.58 4.88 6.78
N ILE A 52 14.50 4.72 5.46
CA ILE A 52 13.96 3.54 4.77
C ILE A 52 15.10 2.52 4.62
N TRP A 53 14.83 1.25 4.94
CA TRP A 53 15.87 0.23 5.05
C TRP A 53 15.87 -0.79 3.92
N HIS A 54 14.82 -0.85 3.10
CA HIS A 54 14.77 -1.75 1.94
C HIS A 54 15.48 -1.16 0.71
N LYS A 55 16.10 -2.03 -0.09
CA LYS A 55 16.76 -1.68 -1.37
C LYS A 55 15.90 -1.97 -2.60
N GLY A 56 14.77 -2.67 -2.43
CA GLY A 56 13.87 -3.08 -3.52
C GLY A 56 12.82 -2.03 -3.86
N ARG A 57 12.06 -2.27 -4.95
CA ARG A 57 10.95 -1.39 -5.39
C ARG A 57 9.76 -1.41 -4.41
N VAL A 58 9.56 -2.53 -3.74
CA VAL A 58 8.49 -2.75 -2.75
C VAL A 58 9.11 -3.11 -1.39
N PRO A 59 8.43 -2.83 -0.27
CA PRO A 59 8.90 -3.10 1.08
C PRO A 59 8.54 -4.53 1.53
N ILE A 60 8.33 -5.45 0.59
CA ILE A 60 8.01 -6.87 0.86
C ILE A 60 8.96 -7.78 0.08
N GLU A 61 9.10 -9.02 0.54
CA GLU A 61 9.82 -10.06 -0.19
C GLU A 61 8.99 -10.48 -1.41
N THR A 62 9.56 -10.37 -2.61
CA THR A 62 8.88 -10.66 -3.88
C THR A 62 9.06 -12.11 -4.33
N ASP A 63 10.09 -12.78 -3.84
CA ASP A 63 10.47 -14.14 -4.28
C ASP A 63 9.55 -15.21 -3.69
N ARG A 64 8.76 -14.83 -2.66
CA ARG A 64 7.77 -15.68 -2.02
C ARG A 64 6.41 -15.04 -2.23
N GLY A 65 5.69 -15.50 -3.25
CA GLY A 65 4.34 -15.02 -3.53
C GLY A 65 3.42 -15.23 -2.31
N PRO A 66 2.53 -14.27 -2.01
CA PRO A 66 1.58 -14.41 -0.91
C PRO A 66 0.73 -15.66 -1.12
N SER A 67 0.82 -16.62 -0.20
CA SER A 67 0.12 -17.91 -0.29
C SER A 67 -1.40 -17.76 -0.24
N HIS A 68 -1.89 -16.61 0.24
CA HIS A 68 -3.31 -16.29 0.42
C HIS A 68 -3.61 -14.82 0.04
N SER A 69 -3.19 -14.38 -1.15
CA SER A 69 -3.65 -13.09 -1.66
C SER A 69 -5.18 -13.10 -1.82
N SER A 70 -5.82 -12.12 -1.20
CA SER A 70 -7.26 -11.85 -1.35
C SER A 70 -7.43 -10.36 -1.58
N ASP A 71 -8.57 -9.94 -2.14
CA ASP A 71 -8.93 -8.52 -2.32
C ASP A 71 -8.72 -7.71 -1.05
N LYS A 72 -8.99 -8.34 0.11
CA LYS A 72 -8.78 -7.73 1.42
C LYS A 72 -7.33 -7.33 1.67
N CYS A 73 -6.38 -8.14 1.21
CA CYS A 73 -4.96 -7.86 1.33
C CYS A 73 -4.57 -6.58 0.56
N VAL A 74 -5.06 -6.44 -0.67
CA VAL A 74 -4.78 -5.25 -1.50
C VAL A 74 -5.39 -4.00 -0.86
N LEU A 75 -6.60 -4.10 -0.30
CA LEU A 75 -7.23 -3.00 0.43
C LEU A 75 -6.49 -2.61 1.71
N ASP A 76 -5.96 -3.58 2.47
CA ASP A 76 -5.15 -3.31 3.66
C ASP A 76 -3.83 -2.62 3.28
N ILE A 77 -3.19 -3.04 2.18
CA ILE A 77 -1.98 -2.40 1.61
C ILE A 77 -2.28 -0.97 1.13
N LEU A 78 -3.38 -0.76 0.40
CA LEU A 78 -3.82 0.57 -0.01
C LEU A 78 -4.09 1.49 1.20
N THR A 79 -4.64 0.93 2.27
CA THR A 79 -4.85 1.69 3.51
C THR A 79 -3.53 2.09 4.18
N ILE A 80 -2.51 1.24 4.17
CA ILE A 80 -1.16 1.62 4.63
C ILE A 80 -0.61 2.77 3.79
N ALA A 81 -0.68 2.64 2.47
CA ALA A 81 -0.20 3.66 1.53
C ALA A 81 -0.90 5.01 1.74
N GLU A 82 -2.23 5.01 1.89
CA GLU A 82 -3.00 6.21 2.19
C GLU A 82 -2.54 6.85 3.51
N GLN A 83 -2.28 6.05 4.55
CA GLN A 83 -1.83 6.58 5.84
C GLN A 83 -0.45 7.22 5.75
N PHE A 84 0.47 6.66 4.96
CA PHE A 84 1.74 7.33 4.66
C PHE A 84 1.55 8.62 3.85
N PHE A 85 0.62 8.62 2.89
CA PHE A 85 0.27 9.81 2.13
C PHE A 85 -0.26 10.94 3.04
N VAL A 86 -1.18 10.62 3.96
CA VAL A 86 -1.69 11.55 4.98
C VAL A 86 -0.56 12.05 5.91
N LEU A 87 0.42 11.19 6.21
CA LEU A 87 1.62 11.58 6.96
C LEU A 87 2.62 12.43 6.16
N GLN A 88 2.33 12.72 4.88
CA GLN A 88 3.20 13.41 3.92
C GLN A 88 4.51 12.67 3.63
N ASP A 89 4.53 11.35 3.82
CA ASP A 89 5.64 10.48 3.46
C ASP A 89 5.36 9.86 2.09
N SER A 90 5.54 10.67 1.04
CA SER A 90 5.24 10.28 -0.34
C SER A 90 6.06 9.10 -0.82
N GLN A 91 7.31 8.97 -0.36
CA GLN A 91 8.21 7.88 -0.75
C GLN A 91 7.70 6.53 -0.23
N ARG A 92 7.33 6.45 1.06
CA ARG A 92 6.73 5.22 1.59
C ARG A 92 5.35 4.96 0.99
N ALA A 93 4.53 6.01 0.83
CA ALA A 93 3.22 5.88 0.20
C ALA A 93 3.33 5.27 -1.20
N GLU A 94 4.26 5.78 -2.02
CA GLU A 94 4.53 5.26 -3.36
C GLU A 94 4.98 3.79 -3.33
N SER A 95 5.93 3.43 -2.44
CA SER A 95 6.39 2.04 -2.34
C SER A 95 5.26 1.08 -1.95
N TRP A 96 4.36 1.49 -1.06
CA TRP A 96 3.18 0.71 -0.69
C TRP A 96 2.10 0.67 -1.79
N VAL A 97 1.95 1.71 -2.63
CA VAL A 97 1.11 1.64 -3.84
C VAL A 97 1.67 0.61 -4.83
N LYS A 98 2.98 0.61 -5.07
CA LYS A 98 3.64 -0.39 -5.93
C LYS A 98 3.47 -1.80 -5.38
N THR A 99 3.44 -1.94 -4.06
CA THR A 99 3.15 -3.21 -3.39
C THR A 99 1.73 -3.67 -3.66
N ALA A 100 0.75 -2.75 -3.61
CA ALA A 100 -0.64 -3.08 -3.90
C ALA A 100 -0.79 -3.58 -5.35
N LEU A 101 -0.15 -2.88 -6.29
CA LEU A 101 -0.10 -3.29 -7.69
C LEU A 101 0.53 -4.67 -7.86
N PHE A 102 1.70 -4.91 -7.25
CA PHE A 102 2.39 -6.20 -7.33
C PHE A 102 1.55 -7.35 -6.77
N VAL A 103 0.90 -7.15 -5.62
CA VAL A 103 0.04 -8.19 -5.02
C VAL A 103 -1.21 -8.44 -5.86
N GLU A 104 -1.80 -7.40 -6.44
CA GLU A 104 -2.91 -7.54 -7.39
C GLU A 104 -2.48 -8.30 -8.64
N ASP A 105 -1.34 -7.94 -9.24
CA ASP A 105 -0.80 -8.59 -10.45
C ASP A 105 -0.56 -10.09 -10.22
N ILE A 106 -0.01 -10.49 -9.06
CA ILE A 106 0.10 -11.91 -8.70
C ILE A 106 -1.28 -12.58 -8.58
N ALA A 107 -2.27 -11.90 -8.03
CA ALA A 107 -3.57 -12.49 -7.74
C ALA A 107 -4.47 -12.61 -8.98
N SER A 108 -4.44 -11.63 -9.88
CA SER A 108 -5.34 -11.53 -11.02
C SER A 108 -4.66 -11.54 -12.39
N GLY A 109 -3.32 -11.50 -12.45
CA GLY A 109 -2.57 -11.29 -13.69
C GLY A 109 -2.86 -9.94 -14.34
N GLY A 110 -3.31 -8.97 -13.53
CA GLY A 110 -3.89 -7.72 -13.98
C GLY A 110 -2.85 -6.61 -14.18
N CYS A 111 -3.00 -5.87 -15.28
CA CYS A 111 -2.20 -4.68 -15.57
C CYS A 111 -2.59 -3.47 -14.68
N PRO A 112 -1.75 -2.41 -14.62
CA PRO A 112 -2.03 -1.20 -13.84
C PRO A 112 -3.41 -0.56 -14.13
N GLU A 113 -3.91 -0.69 -15.35
CA GLU A 113 -5.23 -0.19 -15.76
C GLU A 113 -6.36 -0.97 -15.05
N MET A 114 -6.23 -2.30 -14.95
CA MET A 114 -7.18 -3.14 -14.21
C MET A 114 -7.17 -2.81 -12.71
N PHE A 115 -5.98 -2.57 -12.15
CA PHE A 115 -5.85 -2.11 -10.76
C PHE A 115 -6.59 -0.78 -10.56
N ALA A 116 -6.37 0.21 -11.43
CA ALA A 116 -7.01 1.51 -11.34
C ALA A 116 -8.54 1.42 -11.42
N LEU A 117 -9.07 0.59 -12.31
CA LEU A 117 -10.51 0.35 -12.45
C LEU A 117 -11.09 -0.33 -11.20
N ARG A 118 -10.46 -1.40 -10.72
CA ARG A 118 -10.98 -2.19 -9.59
C ARG A 118 -11.03 -1.39 -8.29
N TYR A 119 -10.07 -0.51 -8.07
CA TYR A 119 -9.94 0.25 -6.83
C TYR A 119 -10.33 1.73 -6.98
N GLN A 120 -10.90 2.13 -8.13
CA GLN A 120 -11.26 3.52 -8.44
C GLN A 120 -12.10 4.16 -7.32
N ASP A 121 -13.15 3.48 -6.87
CA ASP A 121 -14.04 3.97 -5.82
C ASP A 121 -13.30 4.24 -4.50
N VAL A 122 -12.35 3.39 -4.15
CA VAL A 122 -11.54 3.53 -2.93
C VAL A 122 -10.63 4.73 -3.06
N LEU A 123 -9.98 4.89 -4.21
CA LEU A 123 -9.03 5.97 -4.46
C LEU A 123 -9.71 7.34 -4.54
N VAL A 124 -10.88 7.43 -5.20
CA VAL A 124 -11.67 8.66 -5.33
C VAL A 124 -12.21 9.09 -3.97
N ARG A 125 -12.81 8.18 -3.19
CA ARG A 125 -13.35 8.49 -1.85
C ARG A 125 -12.29 8.99 -0.86
N GLN A 126 -11.03 8.71 -1.13
CA GLN A 126 -9.90 9.04 -0.26
C GLN A 126 -9.09 10.25 -0.75
N GLU A 127 -9.50 10.90 -1.85
CA GLU A 127 -8.91 12.15 -2.36
C GLU A 127 -7.41 12.06 -2.70
N TRP A 128 -6.94 10.88 -3.10
CA TRP A 128 -5.53 10.63 -3.46
C TRP A 128 -5.38 9.88 -4.79
N PHE A 129 -6.45 9.84 -5.59
CA PHE A 129 -6.48 9.23 -6.91
C PHE A 129 -5.35 9.76 -7.81
N ASP A 130 -5.15 11.07 -7.88
CA ASP A 130 -4.10 11.67 -8.71
C ASP A 130 -2.69 11.22 -8.32
N PHE A 131 -2.46 11.03 -7.02
CA PHE A 131 -1.18 10.51 -6.53
C PHE A 131 -0.95 9.08 -7.02
N VAL A 132 -1.95 8.21 -6.83
CA VAL A 132 -1.86 6.81 -7.26
C VAL A 132 -1.72 6.72 -8.78
N HIS A 133 -2.49 7.49 -9.54
CA HIS A 133 -2.42 7.49 -11.00
C HIS A 133 -1.03 7.90 -11.51
N ARG A 134 -0.39 8.89 -10.89
CA ARG A 134 1.01 9.26 -11.22
C ARG A 134 1.99 8.12 -10.97
N VAL A 135 1.85 7.41 -9.85
CA VAL A 135 2.70 6.25 -9.52
C VAL A 135 2.51 5.13 -10.55
N LEU A 136 1.26 4.81 -10.90
CA LEU A 136 0.95 3.76 -11.88
C LEU A 136 1.52 4.10 -13.27
N HIS A 137 1.33 5.34 -13.73
CA HIS A 137 1.87 5.79 -15.02
C HIS A 137 3.40 5.73 -15.07
N ALA A 138 4.09 6.08 -13.98
CA ALA A 138 5.55 5.97 -13.89
C ALA A 138 6.03 4.51 -13.98
N GLU A 139 5.28 3.56 -13.41
CA GLU A 139 5.62 2.13 -13.51
C GLU A 139 5.43 1.60 -14.94
N VAL A 140 4.34 1.96 -15.62
CA VAL A 140 4.12 1.61 -17.03
C VAL A 140 5.28 2.10 -17.90
N MET A 141 5.68 3.36 -17.75
CA MET A 141 6.79 3.94 -18.52
C MET A 141 8.13 3.26 -18.22
N THR A 142 8.34 2.86 -16.96
CA THR A 142 9.54 2.11 -16.56
C THR A 142 9.60 0.75 -17.25
N ILE A 143 8.49 0.00 -17.29
CA ILE A 143 8.40 -1.31 -17.95
C ILE A 143 8.66 -1.17 -19.45
N LEU A 144 8.05 -0.16 -20.10
CA LEU A 144 8.24 0.09 -21.52
C LEU A 144 9.69 0.45 -21.85
N SER A 145 10.34 1.28 -21.03
CA SER A 145 11.75 1.67 -21.22
C SER A 145 12.74 0.49 -21.10
N LEU A 146 12.40 -0.53 -20.31
CA LEU A 146 13.20 -1.74 -20.18
C LEU A 146 13.04 -2.70 -21.38
N HIS A 147 11.90 -2.66 -22.06
CA HIS A 147 11.66 -3.45 -23.27
C HIS A 147 12.31 -2.86 -24.53
N VAL A 148 12.46 -1.53 -24.60
CA VAL A 148 13.10 -0.85 -25.76
C VAL A 148 14.63 -0.97 -25.75
N ARG A 149 15.24 -1.40 -24.64
CA ARG A 149 16.70 -1.55 -24.49
C ARG A 149 17.23 -2.98 -24.65
N LYS A 150 16.40 -3.91 -25.11
CA LYS A 150 16.80 -5.29 -25.47
C LYS A 150 16.70 -5.47 -26.97
#